data_AF-A0A1H8M9I4-F1
#
_entry.id   AF-A0A1H8M9I4-F1
#
_cell.length_a   1.000
_cell.length_b   1.000
_cell.length_c   1.000
_cell.angle_alpha   90.00
_cell.angle_beta   90.00
_cell.angle_gamma   90.00
#
_symmetry.space_group_name_H-M   'P 1'
#
loop_
_entity.id
_entity.type
_entity.pdbx_description
1 polymer ?
#
loop_
_entity_poly.entity_id
_entity_poly.type
_entity_poly.pdbx_seq_one_letter_code
_entity_poly.pdbx_strand_id
1 'polypeptide(L)'
;MQGIHNDGPNRHRMPLFLTPELEQAWISEITEDDMTEIFNFELPEDGLFFQPVYSLRGGAIRPDGKHKFDYWDWEGLPPLGDDNPRELQRSLF
;
A
#
# COMPACT_ATOMS: atom_id res chain seq x y z
N MET A 1 -2.03 -5.69 -2.37
CA MET A 1 -1.58 -4.52 -3.21
C MET A 1 -1.96 -4.60 -4.67
N GLN A 2 -2.44 -5.73 -5.20
CA GLN A 2 -2.66 -5.89 -6.65
C GLN A 2 -3.56 -4.81 -7.26
N GLY A 3 -4.56 -4.29 -6.51
CA GLY A 3 -5.42 -3.18 -6.96
C GLY A 3 -5.02 -1.78 -6.48
N ILE A 4 -3.90 -1.61 -5.76
CA ILE A 4 -3.42 -0.32 -5.20
C ILE A 4 -2.09 0.11 -5.83
N HIS A 5 -1.18 -0.83 -6.04
CA HIS A 5 0.11 -0.62 -6.67
C HIS A 5 0.11 -1.34 -8.02
N ASN A 6 -0.85 -0.99 -8.87
CA ASN A 6 -1.25 -1.67 -10.12
C ASN A 6 -0.61 -1.07 -11.39
N ASP A 7 0.13 0.04 -11.30
CA ASP A 7 0.76 0.69 -12.45
C ASP A 7 2.30 0.73 -12.40
N GLY A 8 2.92 0.89 -13.57
CA GLY A 8 4.36 1.05 -13.75
C GLY A 8 5.16 -0.25 -13.89
N PRO A 9 6.49 -0.16 -14.08
CA PRO A 9 7.39 -1.30 -14.28
C PRO A 9 7.55 -2.18 -13.04
N ASN A 10 7.07 -1.69 -11.91
CA ASN A 10 7.36 -2.15 -10.57
C ASN A 10 6.08 -2.56 -9.80
N ARG A 11 4.96 -2.71 -10.52
CA ARG A 11 3.63 -2.99 -9.99
C ARG A 11 3.51 -4.33 -9.26
N HIS A 12 2.42 -4.46 -8.51
CA HIS A 12 1.99 -5.64 -7.74
C HIS A 12 2.93 -6.10 -6.63
N ARG A 13 3.88 -5.25 -6.23
CA ARG A 13 4.75 -5.55 -5.10
C ARG A 13 4.10 -5.13 -3.79
N MET A 14 4.42 -5.88 -2.74
CA MET A 14 4.14 -5.53 -1.35
C MET A 14 5.45 -5.47 -0.59
N PRO A 15 5.55 -4.65 0.46
CA PRO A 15 6.54 -4.89 1.51
C PRO A 15 6.35 -6.30 2.09
N LEU A 16 7.45 -6.94 2.47
CA LEU A 16 7.42 -8.16 3.25
C LEU A 16 7.11 -7.80 4.71
N PHE A 17 5.90 -8.13 5.17
CA PHE A 17 5.50 -8.00 6.57
C PHE A 17 5.79 -9.31 7.26
N LEU A 18 6.66 -9.30 8.27
CA LEU A 18 7.02 -10.51 9.00
C LEU A 18 6.08 -10.69 10.21
N THR A 19 5.79 -11.94 10.56
CA THR A 19 5.22 -12.24 11.88
C THR A 19 6.32 -12.09 12.94
N PRO A 20 5.96 -11.93 14.23
CA PRO A 20 6.96 -11.84 15.30
C PRO A 20 7.98 -12.99 15.30
N GLU A 21 7.56 -14.20 14.93
CA GLU A 21 8.44 -15.37 14.82
C GLU A 21 9.44 -15.23 13.67
N LEU A 22 8.96 -14.79 12.50
CA LEU A 22 9.81 -14.56 11.33
C LEU A 22 10.75 -13.36 11.52
N GLU A 23 10.35 -12.34 12.29
CA GLU A 23 11.23 -11.23 12.68
C GLU A 23 12.43 -11.71 13.48
N GLN A 24 12.22 -12.63 14.45
CA GLN A 24 13.30 -13.21 15.24
C GLN A 24 14.22 -14.07 14.39
N ALA A 25 13.65 -14.88 13.49
CA ALA A 25 14.43 -15.67 12.55
C ALA A 25 15.28 -14.76 11.64
N TRP A 26 14.69 -13.70 11.09
CA TRP A 26 15.36 -12.76 10.18
C TRP A 26 16.63 -12.11 10.75
N ILE A 27 16.64 -11.78 12.04
CA ILE A 27 17.80 -11.13 12.69
C ILE A 27 18.82 -12.13 13.26
N SER A 28 18.52 -13.42 13.18
CA SER A 28 19.41 -14.49 13.63
C SER A 28 20.40 -14.90 12.53
N GLU A 29 21.32 -15.81 12.84
CA GLU A 29 22.16 -16.42 11.82
C GLU A 29 21.32 -17.40 10.98
N ILE A 30 20.97 -16.98 9.76
CA ILE A 30 20.19 -17.76 8.81
C ILE A 30 21.01 -18.10 7.56
N THR A 31 20.69 -19.23 6.94
CA THR A 31 21.26 -19.65 5.66
C THR A 31 20.47 -19.07 4.49
N GLU A 32 20.99 -19.20 3.26
CA GLU A 32 20.25 -18.80 2.05
C GLU A 32 18.96 -19.61 1.86
N ASP A 33 18.94 -20.87 2.31
CA ASP A 33 17.74 -21.72 2.25
C ASP A 33 16.64 -21.17 3.17
N ASP A 34 17.00 -20.73 4.38
CA ASP A 34 16.07 -20.12 5.34
C ASP A 34 15.51 -18.78 4.82
N MET A 35 16.32 -18.00 4.09
CA MET A 35 15.85 -16.74 3.49
C MET A 35 14.74 -16.95 2.47
N THR A 36 14.78 -18.06 1.74
CA THR A 36 13.76 -18.37 0.71
C THR A 36 12.39 -18.58 1.35
N GLU A 37 12.31 -19.21 2.51
CA GLU A 37 11.06 -19.37 3.25
C GLU A 37 10.51 -17.99 3.69
N ILE A 38 11.38 -17.14 4.24
CA ILE A 38 11.02 -15.79 4.68
C ILE A 38 10.53 -14.92 3.51
N PHE A 39 11.21 -14.94 2.36
CA PHE A 39 10.84 -14.13 1.20
C PHE A 39 9.54 -14.55 0.51
N ASN A 40 9.16 -15.82 0.64
CA ASN A 40 7.91 -16.35 0.10
C ASN A 40 6.73 -16.20 1.07
N PHE A 41 6.95 -15.67 2.27
CA PHE A 41 5.86 -15.37 3.18
C PHE A 41 4.98 -14.25 2.61
N GLU A 42 3.69 -14.53 2.51
CA GLU A 42 2.67 -13.54 2.17
C GLU A 42 1.72 -13.36 3.36
N LEU A 43 1.60 -12.11 3.82
CA LEU A 43 0.61 -11.77 4.83
C LEU A 43 -0.80 -12.03 4.27
N PRO A 44 -1.69 -12.71 5.02
CA PRO A 44 -3.07 -12.95 4.59
C PRO A 44 -3.79 -11.65 4.21
N GLU A 45 -4.73 -11.73 3.25
CA GLU A 45 -5.44 -10.55 2.73
C GLU A 45 -6.20 -9.77 3.81
N ASP A 46 -6.71 -10.46 4.84
CA ASP A 46 -7.40 -9.88 5.99
C ASP A 46 -6.45 -9.32 7.06
N GLY A 47 -5.15 -9.54 6.92
CA GLY A 47 -4.10 -8.97 7.77
C GLY A 47 -3.80 -7.49 7.46
N LEU A 48 -4.37 -6.93 6.39
CA LEU A 48 -4.17 -5.53 5.99
C LEU A 48 -5.49 -4.81 5.75
N PHE A 49 -5.56 -3.59 6.29
CA PHE A 49 -6.60 -2.64 5.96
C PHE A 49 -6.02 -1.50 5.12
N PHE A 50 -6.80 -1.00 4.17
CA PHE A 50 -6.46 0.16 3.36
C PHE A 50 -7.68 1.07 3.21
N GLN A 51 -7.41 2.36 3.04
CA GLN A 51 -8.42 3.36 2.73
C GLN A 51 -7.83 4.50 1.90
N PRO A 52 -8.64 5.18 1.06
CA PRO A 52 -8.24 6.44 0.46
C PRO A 52 -7.94 7.49 1.51
N VAL A 53 -6.87 8.25 1.30
CA VAL A 53 -6.44 9.34 2.19
C VAL A 53 -6.21 10.62 1.39
N TYR A 54 -6.12 11.74 2.08
CA TYR A 54 -5.73 13.01 1.44
C TYR A 54 -4.28 12.96 0.97
N SER A 55 -3.91 13.83 0.03
CA SER A 55 -2.56 13.83 -0.56
C SER A 55 -1.48 13.94 0.53
N LEU A 56 -0.57 12.97 0.55
CA LEU A 56 0.62 12.98 1.40
C LEU A 56 1.82 13.67 0.74
N ARG A 57 1.68 14.11 -0.51
CA ARG A 57 2.77 14.71 -1.30
C ARG A 57 2.91 16.20 -0.97
N GLY A 58 4.14 16.70 -1.03
CA GLY A 58 4.43 18.13 -1.08
C GLY A 58 4.00 18.95 0.15
N GLY A 59 3.77 18.31 1.30
CA GLY A 59 3.30 19.01 2.51
C GLY A 59 1.87 19.55 2.38
N ALA A 60 1.05 19.00 1.48
CA ALA A 60 -0.35 19.40 1.34
C ALA A 60 -1.08 19.33 2.68
N ILE A 61 -1.69 20.45 3.07
CA ILE A 61 -2.48 20.53 4.30
C ILE A 61 -3.90 20.08 3.97
N ARG A 62 -4.40 19.16 4.79
CA ARG A 62 -5.74 18.61 4.64
C ARG A 62 -6.81 19.66 4.99
N PRO A 63 -7.83 19.90 4.14
CA PRO A 63 -8.82 20.96 4.36
C PRO A 63 -9.71 20.80 5.59
N ASP A 64 -9.98 19.57 6.03
CA ASP A 64 -10.89 19.26 7.15
C ASP A 64 -10.18 19.20 8.51
N GLY A 65 -8.86 19.46 8.54
CA GLY A 65 -8.04 19.43 9.75
C GLY A 65 -7.86 18.05 10.40
N LYS A 66 -8.34 16.97 9.77
CA LYS A 66 -8.16 15.60 10.28
C LYS A 66 -6.74 15.09 10.10
N HIS A 67 -6.44 13.93 10.69
CA HIS A 67 -5.12 13.32 10.54
C HIS A 67 -4.88 12.91 9.07
N LYS A 68 -3.61 12.94 8.64
CA LYS A 68 -3.20 12.64 7.26
C LYS A 68 -3.56 11.22 6.79
N PHE A 69 -3.77 10.29 7.72
CA PHE A 69 -4.12 8.90 7.42
C PHE A 69 -5.61 8.59 7.60
N ASP A 70 -6.43 9.57 7.99
CA ASP A 70 -7.87 9.37 8.08
C ASP A 70 -8.49 9.27 6.68
N TYR A 71 -9.63 8.59 6.57
CA TYR A 71 -10.36 8.44 5.32
C TYR A 71 -10.64 9.80 4.66
N TRP A 72 -10.39 9.91 3.35
CA TRP A 72 -10.76 11.05 2.53
C TRP A 72 -11.62 10.60 1.35
N ASP A 73 -12.76 11.24 1.16
CA ASP A 73 -13.67 10.96 0.05
C ASP A 73 -13.26 11.78 -1.19
N TRP A 74 -12.68 11.10 -2.18
CA TRP A 74 -12.28 11.71 -3.45
C TRP A 74 -13.45 11.66 -4.43
N GLU A 75 -13.90 12.84 -4.87
CA GLU A 75 -14.90 12.92 -5.92
C GLU A 75 -14.41 12.24 -7.20
N GLY A 76 -15.20 11.29 -7.72
CA GLY A 76 -14.87 10.55 -8.94
C GLY A 76 -13.78 9.49 -8.78
N LEU A 77 -13.45 9.07 -7.56
CA LEU A 77 -12.47 7.98 -7.34
C LEU A 77 -12.92 6.70 -8.07
N PRO A 78 -12.10 6.15 -8.98
CA PRO A 78 -12.40 4.88 -9.63
C PRO A 78 -12.48 3.71 -8.63
N PRO A 79 -13.13 2.59 -8.99
CA PRO A 79 -13.07 1.37 -8.19
C PRO A 79 -11.63 0.87 -8.04
N LEU A 80 -11.37 0.15 -6.94
CA LEU A 80 -10.08 -0.47 -6.67
C LEU A 80 -9.62 -1.35 -7.85
N GLY A 81 -8.38 -1.15 -8.30
CA GLY A 81 -7.79 -1.87 -9.42
C GLY A 81 -8.07 -1.29 -10.81
N ASP A 82 -8.88 -0.23 -10.91
CA ASP A 82 -9.17 0.48 -12.15
C ASP A 82 -8.53 1.88 -12.12
N ASP A 83 -7.41 2.08 -12.83
CA ASP A 83 -6.73 3.38 -12.87
C ASP A 83 -7.31 4.33 -13.94
N ASN A 84 -8.37 3.91 -14.64
CA ASN A 84 -8.97 4.75 -15.67
C ASN A 84 -9.83 5.84 -15.02
N PRO A 85 -9.50 7.13 -15.23
CA PRO A 85 -10.29 8.22 -14.67
C PRO A 85 -11.69 8.19 -15.28
N ARG A 86 -12.71 8.13 -14.43
CA ARG A 86 -14.11 8.29 -14.85
C ARG A 86 -14.41 9.78 -14.94
N GLU A 87 -14.23 10.33 -16.14
CA GLU A 87 -14.58 11.69 -16.57
C GLU A 87 -14.88 12.71 -15.46
N LEU A 88 -13.88 13.13 -14.67
CA LEU A 88 -14.00 14.30 -13.78
C LEU A 88 -12.68 14.91 -13.32
N GLN A 89 -11.54 14.23 -13.48
CA GLN A 89 -10.24 14.80 -13.11
C GLN A 89 -9.74 15.79 -14.17
N ARG A 90 -10.24 17.03 -14.10
CA ARG A 90 -9.87 18.11 -15.02
C ARG A 90 -8.48 18.71 -14.78
N SER A 91 -7.87 18.46 -13.62
CA SER A 91 -6.48 18.86 -13.36
C SER A 91 -5.90 18.17 -12.12
N LEU A 92 -4.60 17.86 -12.15
CA LEU A 92 -3.77 17.49 -10.99
C LEU A 92 -3.02 18.72 -10.41
N PHE A 93 -3.30 19.91 -10.95
CA PHE A 93 -2.64 21.18 -10.68
C PHE A 93 -3.64 22.33 -10.54
#